data_AF-A0A0J8B8X6-F1
#
_entry.id   AF-A0A0J8B8X6-F1
#
_cell.length_a   1.000
_cell.length_b   1.000
_cell.length_c   1.000
_cell.angle_alpha   90.00
_cell.angle_beta   90.00
_cell.angle_gamma   90.00
#
_symmetry.space_group_name_H-M   'P 1'
#
loop_
_entity.id
_entity.type
_entity.pdbx_description
1 polymer ?
#
loop_
_entity_poly.entity_id
_entity_poly.type
_entity_poly.pdbx_seq_one_letter_code
_entity_poly.pdbx_strand_id
1 'polypeptide(L)'
;MAYVMFSPISHNSIIRTKNTESVRSDHTLRRASCIKAMRIEKPLEELYNIRVERKVSSERLKELGVSRWSMWKTGKCKLPWDWHVDQLVYIEEGEVRVVPEGSKHYMSFKAGDLVRYPKWFEADLWFNDFYQERYNFRAYGDD
;
A
#
# COMPACT_ATOMS: atom_id res chain seq x y z
N MET A 1 43.06 25.58 27.36
CA MET A 1 42.87 25.52 28.83
C MET A 1 41.42 25.17 29.11
N ALA A 2 41.19 24.10 29.86
CA ALA A 2 39.87 23.73 30.38
C ALA A 2 39.53 24.60 31.59
N TYR A 3 38.25 24.93 31.78
CA TYR A 3 37.71 25.16 33.11
C TYR A 3 36.33 24.53 33.21
N VAL A 4 36.18 23.74 34.26
CA VAL A 4 35.03 22.94 34.63
C VAL A 4 34.52 23.49 35.96
N MET A 5 33.20 23.47 36.12
CA MET A 5 32.45 23.05 37.32
C MET A 5 32.02 23.99 38.47
N PHE A 6 30.72 23.79 38.82
CA PHE A 6 29.98 23.80 40.11
C PHE A 6 29.86 25.14 40.89
N SER A 7 28.81 25.49 41.64
CA SER A 7 27.84 24.78 42.54
C SER A 7 26.65 25.76 42.86
N PRO A 8 25.80 25.64 43.93
CA PRO A 8 25.55 24.55 44.89
C PRO A 8 24.05 24.23 45.16
N ILE A 9 23.90 23.19 45.98
CA ILE A 9 22.73 22.54 46.57
C ILE A 9 22.19 23.33 47.78
N SER A 10 20.88 23.20 48.09
CA SER A 10 20.39 23.26 49.48
C SER A 10 19.36 22.16 49.76
N HIS A 11 19.58 21.46 50.87
CA HIS A 11 18.83 20.34 51.41
C HIS A 11 17.60 20.79 52.21
N ASN A 12 16.60 19.91 52.35
CA ASN A 12 16.15 19.52 53.70
C ASN A 12 15.40 18.18 53.71
N SER A 13 15.33 17.62 54.91
CA SER A 13 15.38 16.21 55.27
C SER A 13 14.08 15.65 55.88
N ILE A 14 13.89 14.32 55.72
CA ILE A 14 13.41 13.28 56.67
C ILE A 14 12.04 13.56 57.38
N ILE A 15 11.06 12.64 57.38
CA ILE A 15 10.83 11.63 58.45
C ILE A 15 9.81 10.56 58.00
N ARG A 16 10.16 9.33 58.39
CA ARG A 16 9.49 8.01 58.40
C ARG A 16 8.22 7.96 59.28
N THR A 17 7.21 7.18 58.90
CA THR A 17 6.41 6.36 59.84
C THR A 17 5.69 5.22 59.12
N LYS A 18 5.58 4.10 59.84
CA LYS A 18 5.06 2.79 59.45
C LYS A 18 3.53 2.75 59.59
N ASN A 19 2.83 1.92 58.82
CA ASN A 19 1.84 1.00 59.40
C ASN A 19 1.41 -0.10 58.43
N THR A 20 1.30 -1.29 59.01
CA THR A 20 1.01 -2.59 58.41
C THR A 20 -0.49 -2.91 58.51
N GLU A 21 -0.98 -3.61 57.48
CA GLU A 21 -2.07 -4.62 57.46
C GLU A 21 -3.54 -4.24 57.74
N SER A 22 -4.42 -4.52 56.75
CA SER A 22 -5.67 -5.27 56.97
C SER A 22 -6.27 -5.84 55.65
N VAL A 23 -6.07 -7.16 55.45
CA VAL A 23 -7.07 -8.24 55.22
C VAL A 23 -8.28 -8.10 54.25
N ARG A 24 -8.43 -9.17 53.39
CA ARG A 24 -9.60 -9.77 52.67
C ARG A 24 -10.03 -9.17 51.29
N SER A 25 -9.87 -9.88 50.17
CA SER A 25 -10.78 -10.88 49.50
C SER A 25 -12.19 -10.32 49.26
N ASP A 26 -12.81 -10.28 48.07
CA ASP A 26 -12.96 -11.30 47.02
C ASP A 26 -13.51 -10.71 45.70
N HIS A 27 -13.30 -11.46 44.63
CA HIS A 27 -14.04 -11.60 43.36
C HIS A 27 -15.05 -10.49 42.92
N THR A 28 -14.85 -9.91 41.72
CA THR A 28 -15.81 -9.95 40.59
C THR A 28 -15.34 -9.14 39.36
N LEU A 29 -15.32 -9.83 38.21
CA LEU A 29 -15.57 -9.34 36.84
C LEU A 29 -15.18 -7.89 36.48
N ARG A 30 -14.05 -7.75 35.76
CA ARG A 30 -13.99 -6.87 34.58
C ARG A 30 -12.88 -7.31 33.63
N ARG A 31 -13.18 -8.29 32.77
CA ARG A 31 -12.47 -8.46 31.49
C ARG A 31 -12.79 -7.23 30.65
N ALA A 32 -11.98 -6.18 30.79
CA ALA A 32 -11.95 -5.10 29.82
C ALA A 32 -11.24 -5.63 28.58
N SER A 33 -12.00 -6.25 27.68
CA SER A 33 -11.55 -6.51 26.32
C SER A 33 -11.21 -5.16 25.71
N CYS A 34 -9.93 -4.86 25.57
CA CYS A 34 -9.47 -3.69 24.83
C CYS A 34 -9.90 -3.87 23.38
N ILE A 35 -10.91 -3.12 22.95
CA ILE A 35 -11.25 -3.00 21.54
C ILE A 35 -10.06 -2.28 20.89
N LYS A 36 -9.12 -3.05 20.33
CA LYS A 36 -8.11 -2.50 19.44
C LYS A 36 -8.84 -1.97 18.22
N ALA A 37 -8.93 -0.66 18.08
CA ALA A 37 -9.39 -0.04 16.85
C ALA A 37 -8.48 -0.51 15.71
N MET A 38 -9.00 -1.40 14.86
CA MET A 38 -8.29 -1.85 13.67
C MET A 38 -8.32 -0.71 12.65
N ARG A 39 -7.16 -0.09 12.38
CA ARG A 39 -7.02 0.77 11.20
C ARG A 39 -7.13 -0.15 9.98
N ILE A 40 -8.28 -0.13 9.32
CA ILE A 40 -8.43 -0.73 8.00
C ILE A 40 -7.74 0.23 7.05
N GLU A 41 -6.46 -0.01 6.76
CA GLU A 41 -5.75 0.69 5.70
C GLU A 41 -6.37 0.27 4.37
N LYS A 42 -6.80 1.24 3.57
CA LYS A 42 -7.33 0.96 2.24
C LYS A 42 -6.24 0.34 1.37
N PRO A 43 -6.56 -0.63 0.52
CA PRO A 43 -5.60 -1.15 -0.44
C PRO A 43 -5.12 -0.02 -1.37
N LEU A 44 -3.88 -0.10 -1.85
CA LEU A 44 -3.28 0.94 -2.70
C LEU A 44 -4.09 1.12 -3.98
N GLU A 45 -4.63 0.05 -4.53
CA GLU A 45 -5.48 0.08 -5.72
C GLU A 45 -6.67 1.03 -5.51
N GLU A 46 -7.33 0.99 -4.34
CA GLU A 46 -8.44 1.89 -4.02
C GLU A 46 -7.94 3.33 -3.80
N LEU A 47 -6.81 3.52 -3.14
CA LEU A 47 -6.23 4.84 -2.88
C LEU A 47 -5.92 5.61 -4.17
N TYR A 48 -5.43 4.91 -5.19
CA TYR A 48 -5.06 5.49 -6.49
C TYR A 48 -6.14 5.28 -7.56
N ASN A 49 -7.34 4.83 -7.19
CA ASN A 49 -8.46 4.59 -8.11
C ASN A 49 -8.11 3.65 -9.29
N ILE A 50 -7.20 2.71 -9.05
CA ILE A 50 -6.84 1.64 -9.97
C ILE A 50 -7.83 0.50 -9.76
N ARG A 51 -8.45 0.03 -10.85
CA ARG A 51 -9.37 -1.12 -10.79
C ARG A 51 -8.70 -2.35 -11.36
N VAL A 52 -8.94 -3.49 -10.74
CA VAL A 52 -8.35 -4.76 -11.16
C VAL A 52 -9.40 -5.85 -11.19
N GLU A 53 -9.57 -6.49 -12.35
CA GLU A 53 -10.27 -7.76 -12.48
C GLU A 53 -9.19 -8.86 -12.52
N ARG A 54 -9.11 -9.71 -11.49
CA ARG A 54 -8.10 -10.77 -11.41
C ARG A 54 -8.58 -12.02 -12.14
N LYS A 55 -7.69 -12.69 -12.87
CA LYS A 55 -7.98 -13.95 -13.59
C LYS A 55 -9.21 -13.84 -14.51
N VAL A 56 -9.20 -12.87 -15.41
CA VAL A 56 -10.32 -12.59 -16.31
C VAL A 56 -10.63 -13.78 -17.21
N SER A 57 -11.93 -14.05 -17.42
CA SER A 57 -12.38 -15.18 -18.25
C SER A 57 -12.21 -14.91 -19.74
N SER A 58 -12.13 -15.99 -20.53
CA SER A 58 -12.04 -15.92 -22.00
C SER A 58 -13.20 -15.16 -22.63
N GLU A 59 -14.41 -15.30 -22.09
CA GLU A 59 -15.62 -14.63 -22.58
C GLU A 59 -15.50 -13.12 -22.40
N ARG A 60 -15.08 -12.68 -21.21
CA ARG A 60 -14.86 -11.27 -20.90
C ARG A 60 -13.79 -10.64 -21.79
N LEU A 61 -12.69 -11.35 -22.05
CA LEU A 61 -11.64 -10.89 -22.96
C LEU A 61 -12.15 -10.77 -24.41
N LYS A 62 -13.02 -11.70 -24.84
CA LYS A 62 -13.64 -11.68 -26.16
C LYS A 62 -14.63 -10.51 -26.30
N GLU A 63 -15.46 -10.26 -25.29
CA GLU A 63 -16.37 -9.11 -25.23
C GLU A 63 -15.63 -7.77 -25.35
N LEU A 64 -14.51 -7.64 -24.62
CA LEU A 64 -13.65 -6.46 -24.69
C LEU A 64 -12.84 -6.36 -26.00
N GLY A 65 -12.77 -7.44 -26.77
CA GLY A 65 -12.01 -7.51 -28.02
C GLY A 65 -10.51 -7.32 -27.83
N VAL A 66 -9.95 -7.82 -26.72
CA VAL A 66 -8.53 -7.64 -26.31
C VAL A 66 -7.54 -8.08 -27.38
N SER A 67 -7.90 -9.06 -28.21
CA SER A 67 -7.06 -9.53 -29.32
C SER A 67 -6.74 -8.45 -30.36
N ARG A 68 -7.55 -7.38 -30.43
CA ARG A 68 -7.36 -6.24 -31.33
C ARG A 68 -6.60 -5.07 -30.71
N TRP A 69 -6.34 -5.13 -29.40
CA TRP A 69 -5.62 -4.08 -28.70
C TRP A 69 -4.14 -4.07 -29.08
N SER A 70 -3.51 -2.90 -28.93
CA SER A 70 -2.08 -2.74 -29.13
C SER A 70 -1.31 -3.63 -28.16
N MET A 71 -0.18 -4.16 -28.61
CA MET A 71 0.69 -5.02 -27.81
C MET A 71 1.92 -4.24 -27.37
N TRP A 72 2.35 -4.48 -26.14
CA TRP A 72 3.63 -4.01 -25.62
C TRP A 72 4.36 -5.14 -24.89
N LYS A 73 5.69 -5.12 -24.93
CA LYS A 73 6.54 -6.12 -24.28
C LYS A 73 7.86 -5.53 -23.82
N THR A 74 8.42 -6.12 -22.78
CA THR A 74 9.74 -5.77 -22.25
C THR A 74 10.40 -6.98 -21.58
N GLY A 75 11.69 -6.85 -21.27
CA GLY A 75 12.40 -7.71 -20.33
C GLY A 75 12.57 -7.04 -18.96
N LYS A 76 13.52 -7.55 -18.17
CA LYS A 76 13.87 -6.99 -16.87
C LYS A 76 14.33 -5.53 -16.98
N CYS A 77 13.57 -4.60 -16.42
CA CYS A 77 13.89 -3.19 -16.40
C CYS A 77 13.08 -2.42 -15.33
N LYS A 78 13.45 -1.15 -15.13
CA LYS A 78 12.68 -0.17 -14.37
C LYS A 78 12.34 0.99 -15.32
N LEU A 79 11.08 1.41 -15.36
CA LEU A 79 10.62 2.48 -16.26
C LEU A 79 9.72 3.47 -15.49
N PRO A 80 10.01 4.78 -15.52
CA PRO A 80 9.04 5.77 -15.09
C PRO A 80 7.90 5.85 -16.12
N TRP A 81 6.67 6.01 -15.65
CA TRP A 81 5.49 6.07 -16.51
C TRP A 81 4.47 7.09 -16.01
N ASP A 82 3.94 7.88 -16.94
CA ASP A 82 2.89 8.89 -16.73
C ASP A 82 1.68 8.55 -17.62
N TRP A 83 0.55 8.29 -16.97
CA TRP A 83 -0.72 8.04 -17.65
C TRP A 83 -1.45 9.35 -17.88
N HIS A 84 -1.34 9.95 -19.06
CA HIS A 84 -2.12 11.17 -19.38
C HIS A 84 -3.61 10.90 -19.67
N VAL A 85 -3.98 9.65 -19.96
CA VAL A 85 -5.34 9.19 -20.25
C VAL A 85 -5.61 7.87 -19.55
N ASP A 86 -6.88 7.53 -19.35
CA ASP A 86 -7.27 6.24 -18.83
C ASP A 86 -6.76 5.12 -19.75
N GLN A 87 -6.08 4.15 -19.18
CA GLN A 87 -5.55 3.00 -19.92
C GLN A 87 -6.11 1.72 -19.33
N LEU A 88 -6.61 0.85 -20.21
CA LEU A 88 -7.00 -0.50 -19.87
C LEU A 88 -5.92 -1.46 -20.36
N VAL A 89 -5.41 -2.29 -19.46
CA VAL A 89 -4.28 -3.19 -19.69
C VAL A 89 -4.67 -4.60 -19.32
N TYR A 90 -4.49 -5.54 -20.24
CA TYR A 90 -4.56 -6.98 -19.96
C TYR A 90 -3.15 -7.57 -19.99
N ILE A 91 -2.73 -8.20 -18.90
CA ILE A 91 -1.41 -8.81 -18.80
C ILE A 91 -1.48 -10.23 -19.35
N GLU A 92 -0.80 -10.47 -20.47
CA GLU A 92 -0.76 -11.78 -21.12
C GLU A 92 0.30 -12.67 -20.44
N GLU A 93 1.45 -12.10 -20.08
CA GLU A 93 2.57 -12.82 -19.49
C GLU A 93 3.39 -11.93 -18.55
N GLY A 94 3.97 -12.55 -17.51
CA GLY A 94 4.86 -11.87 -16.56
C GLY A 94 4.14 -11.19 -15.39
N GLU A 95 4.88 -10.32 -14.71
CA GLU A 95 4.44 -9.51 -13.58
C GLU A 95 5.04 -8.12 -13.65
N VAL A 96 4.25 -7.11 -13.28
CA VAL A 96 4.70 -5.73 -13.09
C VAL A 96 4.44 -5.32 -11.63
N ARG A 97 5.42 -4.64 -11.03
CA ARG A 97 5.21 -3.88 -9.78
C ARG A 97 5.09 -2.41 -10.11
N VAL A 98 4.03 -1.80 -9.61
CA VAL A 98 3.70 -0.39 -9.80
C VAL A 98 3.94 0.33 -8.50
N VAL A 99 4.92 1.24 -8.49
CA VAL A 99 5.26 2.06 -7.34
C VAL A 99 4.77 3.49 -7.61
N PRO A 100 3.63 3.91 -7.04
CA PRO A 100 3.16 5.29 -7.19
C PRO A 100 4.22 6.30 -6.77
N GLU A 101 4.26 7.45 -7.44
CA GLU A 101 5.20 8.51 -7.11
C GLU A 101 5.14 8.89 -5.63
N GLY A 102 6.31 8.99 -4.97
CA GLY A 102 6.43 9.28 -3.54
C GLY A 102 6.00 8.16 -2.57
N SER A 103 5.53 7.00 -3.06
CA SER A 103 5.12 5.86 -2.22
C SER A 103 6.29 4.93 -1.87
N LYS A 104 6.28 4.39 -0.64
CA LYS A 104 7.16 3.27 -0.24
C LYS A 104 6.55 1.89 -0.49
N HIS A 105 5.26 1.86 -0.81
CA HIS A 105 4.51 0.64 -1.07
C HIS A 105 4.18 0.54 -2.56
N TYR A 106 3.93 -0.68 -3.04
CA TYR A 106 3.69 -0.97 -4.45
C TYR A 106 2.50 -1.91 -4.62
N MET A 107 1.89 -1.85 -5.80
CA MET A 107 0.90 -2.82 -6.26
C MET A 107 1.60 -3.84 -7.18
N SER A 108 1.08 -5.07 -7.23
CA SER A 108 1.59 -6.11 -8.13
C SER A 108 0.46 -6.67 -8.99
N PHE A 109 0.70 -6.73 -10.29
CA PHE A 109 -0.21 -7.25 -11.30
C PHE A 109 0.51 -8.26 -12.17
N LYS A 110 -0.18 -9.35 -12.52
CA LYS A 110 0.43 -10.49 -13.21
C LYS A 110 -0.47 -11.02 -14.31
N ALA A 111 0.05 -11.97 -15.08
CA ALA A 111 -0.67 -12.66 -16.14
C ALA A 111 -2.11 -13.06 -15.74
N GLY A 112 -3.07 -12.68 -16.58
CA GLY A 112 -4.50 -12.89 -16.38
C GLY A 112 -5.24 -11.73 -15.69
N ASP A 113 -4.53 -10.69 -15.25
CA ASP A 113 -5.16 -9.51 -14.65
C ASP A 113 -5.53 -8.47 -15.73
N LEU A 114 -6.70 -7.86 -15.57
CA LEU A 114 -7.15 -6.70 -16.34
C LEU A 114 -7.14 -5.48 -15.41
N VAL A 115 -6.28 -4.52 -15.71
CA VAL A 115 -5.99 -3.34 -14.88
C VAL A 115 -6.46 -2.09 -15.60
N ARG A 116 -7.25 -1.25 -14.92
CA ARG A 116 -7.57 0.11 -15.36
C ARG A 116 -6.71 1.09 -14.57
N TYR A 117 -5.77 1.72 -15.25
CA TYR A 117 -5.02 2.86 -14.72
C TYR A 117 -5.80 4.15 -15.03
N PRO A 118 -5.99 5.04 -14.03
CA PRO A 118 -6.63 6.32 -14.27
C PRO A 118 -5.64 7.29 -14.93
N LYS A 119 -6.18 8.27 -15.64
CA LYS A 119 -5.43 9.45 -16.07
C LYS A 119 -4.81 10.21 -14.88
N TRP A 120 -3.73 10.93 -15.19
CA TRP A 120 -2.92 11.72 -14.27
C TRP A 120 -2.36 10.89 -13.11
N PHE A 121 -2.05 9.63 -13.39
CA PHE A 121 -1.35 8.75 -12.48
C PHE A 121 0.12 8.66 -12.91
N GLU A 122 1.03 8.66 -11.94
CA GLU A 122 2.46 8.57 -12.17
C GLU A 122 3.04 7.46 -11.28
N ALA A 123 3.87 6.60 -11.87
CA ALA A 123 4.50 5.51 -11.15
C ALA A 123 5.81 5.07 -11.78
N ASP A 124 6.69 4.52 -10.94
CA ASP A 124 7.80 3.68 -11.36
C ASP A 124 7.32 2.24 -11.56
N LEU A 125 7.54 1.71 -12.76
CA LEU A 125 7.25 0.31 -13.11
C LEU A 125 8.52 -0.54 -12.97
N TRP A 126 8.38 -1.70 -12.33
CA TRP A 126 9.46 -2.67 -12.19
C TRP A 126 9.05 -4.01 -12.80
N PHE A 127 9.89 -4.49 -13.70
CA PHE A 127 9.75 -5.79 -14.36
C PHE A 127 10.96 -6.64 -13.98
N ASN A 128 10.73 -7.80 -13.36
CA ASN A 128 11.82 -8.69 -12.91
C ASN A 128 12.27 -9.67 -13.99
N ASP A 129 11.41 -9.99 -14.95
CA ASP A 129 11.61 -10.94 -16.05
C ASP A 129 10.87 -10.45 -17.31
N PHE A 130 10.65 -11.35 -18.28
CA PHE A 130 9.83 -11.06 -19.46
C PHE A 130 8.40 -10.65 -19.07
N TYR A 131 7.88 -9.64 -19.76
CA TYR A 131 6.54 -9.11 -19.56
C TYR A 131 5.90 -8.77 -20.90
N GLN A 132 4.63 -9.12 -21.06
CA GLN A 132 3.83 -8.80 -22.24
C GLN A 132 2.40 -8.43 -21.83
N GLU A 133 1.90 -7.36 -22.46
CA GLU A 133 0.54 -6.88 -22.25
C GLU A 133 -0.15 -6.47 -23.55
N ARG A 134 -1.46 -6.39 -23.46
CA ARG A 134 -2.35 -5.73 -24.41
C ARG A 134 -2.92 -4.49 -23.76
N TYR A 135 -2.90 -3.36 -24.46
CA TYR A 135 -3.41 -2.11 -23.91
C TYR A 135 -4.34 -1.37 -24.88
N ASN A 136 -5.28 -0.64 -24.29
CA ASN A 136 -6.18 0.25 -25.00
C ASN A 136 -6.33 1.56 -24.21
N PHE A 137 -6.11 2.70 -24.89
CA PHE A 137 -6.34 4.02 -24.32
C PHE A 137 -7.80 4.40 -24.50
N ARG A 138 -8.49 4.75 -23.40
CA ARG A 138 -9.86 5.24 -23.49
C ARG A 138 -9.83 6.72 -23.83
N ALA A 139 -10.53 7.10 -24.89
CA ALA A 139 -10.64 8.50 -25.28
C ALA A 139 -11.62 9.23 -24.35
N TYR A 140 -11.52 10.56 -24.32
CA TYR A 140 -12.51 11.40 -23.63
C TYR A 140 -13.89 11.17 -24.24
N GLY A 141 -14.84 10.66 -23.43
CA GLY A 141 -16.24 10.44 -23.84
C GLY A 141 -16.69 8.97 -23.91
N ASP A 142 -15.82 8.00 -23.63
CA ASP A 142 -16.15 6.56 -23.66
C ASP A 142 -16.79 6.02 -22.34
N ASP A 143 -17.47 6.86 -21.56
CA ASP A 143 -18.12 6.47 -20.30
C ASP A 143 -19.50 5.82 -20.50
#